data_AF-A0A920LKK1-F1
#
_entry.id   AF-A0A920LKK1-F1
#
_cell.length_a   1.000
_cell.length_b   1.000
_cell.length_c   1.000
_cell.angle_alpha   90.00
_cell.angle_beta   90.00
_cell.angle_gamma   90.00
#
_symmetry.space_group_name_H-M   'P 1'
#
loop_
_entity.id
_entity.type
_entity.pdbx_description
1 polymer ?
#
loop_
_entity_poly.entity_id
_entity_poly.type
_entity_poly.pdbx_seq_one_letter_code
_entity_poly.pdbx_strand_id
1 'polypeptide(L)'
;MKKNINILNPLSEELDILRQSILLTGLNSLSYNINRNNKDLKFYEFGKTYIKEQKDNIETTHLLLIMTGNEKSENWNNPDKTIDFYSLKEIVNSILDILSISNYTIKESSENTREYGLDYLMKGSTNCAIW
;
A
#
# COMPACT_ATOMS: atom_id res chain seq x y z
N MET A 1 13.91 3.64 -17.69
CA MET A 1 13.04 4.77 -17.27
C MET A 1 11.60 4.35 -17.48
N LYS A 2 10.79 4.32 -16.41
CA LYS A 2 9.32 4.12 -16.53
C LYS A 2 8.76 5.30 -17.33
N LYS A 3 7.92 5.04 -18.33
CA LYS A 3 7.31 6.09 -19.16
C LYS A 3 5.90 6.37 -18.64
N ASN A 4 5.54 7.65 -18.61
CA ASN A 4 4.27 8.15 -18.12
C ASN A 4 3.18 8.00 -19.19
N ILE A 5 1.93 7.83 -18.75
CA ILE A 5 0.75 7.89 -19.63
C ILE A 5 0.07 9.23 -19.37
N ASN A 6 0.06 10.10 -20.38
CA ASN A 6 -0.50 11.43 -20.28
C ASN A 6 -2.01 11.41 -20.58
N ILE A 7 -2.75 12.23 -19.87
CA ILE A 7 -4.17 12.50 -20.12
C ILE A 7 -4.27 13.55 -21.24
N LEU A 8 -5.14 13.33 -22.21
CA LEU A 8 -5.29 14.22 -23.37
C LEU A 8 -5.94 15.56 -23.03
N ASN A 9 -6.82 15.58 -22.03
CA ASN A 9 -7.53 16.79 -21.58
C ASN A 9 -7.59 16.83 -20.04
N PRO A 10 -6.47 17.17 -19.38
CA PRO A 10 -6.43 17.20 -17.92
C PRO A 10 -7.15 18.43 -17.38
N LEU A 11 -7.72 18.29 -16.17
CA LEU A 11 -8.40 19.40 -15.47
C LEU A 11 -7.41 20.38 -14.83
N SER A 12 -6.16 19.97 -14.63
CA SER A 12 -5.03 20.77 -14.13
C SER A 12 -3.70 20.12 -14.54
N GLU A 13 -2.60 20.86 -14.48
CA GLU A 13 -1.26 20.34 -14.79
C GLU A 13 -0.83 19.22 -13.82
N GLU A 14 -1.28 19.24 -12.57
CA GLU A 14 -0.99 18.19 -11.58
C GLU A 14 -1.73 16.86 -11.86
N LEU A 15 -2.74 16.89 -12.73
CA LEU A 15 -3.57 15.74 -13.13
C LEU A 15 -3.31 15.34 -14.59
N ASP A 16 -2.15 15.70 -15.14
CA ASP A 16 -1.79 15.44 -16.54
C ASP A 16 -1.31 14.00 -16.81
N ILE A 17 -1.02 13.23 -15.76
CA ILE A 17 -0.46 11.87 -15.83
C ILE A 17 -1.34 10.88 -15.06
N LEU A 18 -1.56 9.69 -15.65
CA LEU A 18 -2.21 8.59 -14.95
C LEU A 18 -1.38 8.11 -13.77
N ARG A 19 -2.07 7.79 -12.67
CA ARG A 19 -1.45 7.40 -11.40
C ARG A 19 -0.49 6.22 -11.55
N GLN A 20 0.75 6.41 -11.08
CA GLN A 20 1.81 5.40 -11.13
C GLN A 20 2.03 4.67 -9.80
N SER A 21 1.61 5.27 -8.69
CA SER A 21 1.75 4.69 -7.36
C SER A 21 0.52 5.03 -6.53
N ILE A 22 -0.10 4.00 -5.97
CA ILE A 22 -1.21 4.13 -5.02
C ILE A 22 -0.72 4.62 -3.65
N LEU A 23 0.53 4.31 -3.29
CA LEU A 23 1.12 4.65 -2.00
C LEU A 23 1.11 6.16 -1.75
N LEU A 24 1.39 6.98 -2.78
CA LEU A 24 1.41 8.43 -2.65
C LEU A 24 0.03 8.99 -2.25
N THR A 25 -1.04 8.47 -2.85
CA THR A 25 -2.42 8.85 -2.51
C THR A 25 -2.76 8.48 -1.06
N GLY A 26 -2.34 7.28 -0.63
CA GLY A 26 -2.51 6.84 0.74
C GLY A 26 -1.75 7.70 1.76
N LEU A 27 -0.49 8.04 1.48
CA LEU A 27 0.34 8.90 2.35
C LEU A 27 -0.21 10.32 2.44
N ASN A 28 -0.72 10.88 1.35
CA ASN A 28 -1.39 12.20 1.38
C ASN A 28 -2.63 12.17 2.29
N SER A 29 -3.44 11.12 2.18
CA SER A 29 -4.62 10.92 3.02
C SER A 29 -4.23 10.74 4.49
N LEU A 30 -3.13 10.03 4.74
CA LEU A 30 -2.57 9.86 6.08
C LEU A 30 -2.12 11.19 6.68
N SER A 31 -1.27 11.93 5.95
CA SER A 31 -0.75 13.23 6.37
C SER A 31 -1.88 14.23 6.66
N TYR A 32 -2.89 14.27 5.78
CA TYR A 32 -4.07 15.11 5.95
C TYR A 32 -4.81 14.85 7.29
N ASN A 33 -4.92 13.59 7.71
CA ASN A 33 -5.62 13.21 8.95
C ASN A 33 -4.73 13.42 10.19
N ILE A 34 -3.45 13.07 10.11
CA ILE A 34 -2.48 13.31 11.20
C ILE A 34 -2.41 14.80 11.53
N ASN A 35 -2.39 15.68 10.52
CA ASN A 35 -2.40 17.13 10.70
C ASN A 35 -3.69 17.68 11.35
N ARG A 36 -4.72 16.84 11.50
CA ARG A 36 -5.98 17.13 12.22
C ARG A 36 -6.10 16.36 13.53
N ASN A 37 -4.97 15.87 14.05
CA ASN A 37 -4.86 15.14 15.31
C ASN A 37 -5.59 13.78 15.34
N ASN A 38 -5.92 13.22 14.17
CA ASN A 38 -6.40 11.85 14.04
C ASN A 38 -5.19 10.94 13.87
N LYS A 39 -4.73 10.30 14.96
CA LYS A 39 -3.49 9.51 14.98
C LYS A 39 -3.71 8.00 14.82
N ASP A 40 -4.87 7.49 15.21
CA ASP A 40 -5.21 6.07 15.11
C ASP A 40 -5.92 5.81 13.78
N LEU A 41 -5.15 5.56 12.72
CA LEU A 41 -5.66 5.45 11.35
C LEU A 41 -5.39 4.07 10.78
N LYS A 42 -6.41 3.50 10.13
CA LYS A 42 -6.34 2.22 9.42
C LYS A 42 -7.10 2.37 8.11
N PHE A 43 -6.38 2.53 7.02
CA PHE A 43 -6.94 2.75 5.69
C PHE A 43 -6.65 1.58 4.77
N TYR A 44 -7.55 1.40 3.81
CA TYR A 44 -7.31 0.54 2.67
C TYR A 44 -7.79 1.24 1.39
N GLU A 45 -7.15 0.92 0.26
CA GLU A 45 -7.57 1.40 -1.06
C GLU A 45 -7.39 0.30 -2.10
N PHE A 46 -8.44 0.05 -2.88
CA PHE A 46 -8.33 -0.68 -4.14
C PHE A 46 -8.13 0.31 -5.28
N GLY A 47 -7.07 0.15 -6.05
CA GLY A 47 -6.75 1.11 -7.09
C GLY A 47 -5.89 0.52 -8.20
N LYS A 48 -5.95 1.17 -9.36
CA LYS A 48 -5.14 0.80 -10.52
C LYS A 48 -3.95 1.72 -10.66
N THR A 49 -2.83 1.17 -11.11
CA THR A 49 -1.68 1.94 -11.59
C THR A 49 -1.45 1.68 -13.06
N TYR A 50 -0.87 2.67 -13.72
CA TYR A 50 -0.68 2.69 -15.17
C TYR A 50 0.77 2.97 -15.49
N ILE A 51 1.40 2.05 -16.22
CA ILE A 51 2.80 2.17 -16.65
C ILE A 51 2.87 1.94 -18.15
N LYS A 52 3.57 2.82 -18.87
CA LYS A 52 3.84 2.62 -20.29
C LYS A 52 5.10 1.79 -20.47
N GLU A 53 4.97 0.60 -21.06
CA GLU A 53 6.08 -0.25 -21.44
C GLU A 53 6.16 -0.37 -22.96
N GLN A 54 7.24 0.18 -23.54
CA GLN A 54 7.46 0.22 -24.98
C GLN A 54 6.26 0.76 -25.78
N LYS A 55 5.40 -0.12 -26.31
CA LYS A 55 4.19 0.19 -27.09
C LYS A 55 2.90 -0.10 -26.33
N ASP A 56 2.95 -0.83 -25.22
CA ASP A 56 1.79 -1.26 -24.46
C ASP A 56 1.61 -0.44 -23.19
N ASN A 57 0.36 -0.31 -22.77
CA ASN A 57 -0.01 0.29 -21.49
C ASN A 57 -0.33 -0.86 -20.54
N ILE A 58 0.48 -0.99 -19.49
CA ILE A 58 0.27 -1.97 -18.43
C ILE A 58 -0.62 -1.34 -17.36
N GLU A 59 -1.73 -2.02 -17.09
CA GLU A 59 -2.64 -1.69 -16.01
C GLU A 59 -2.52 -2.77 -14.93
N THR A 60 -2.21 -2.35 -13.71
CA THR A 60 -2.08 -3.26 -12.57
C THR A 60 -3.04 -2.86 -11.48
N THR A 61 -3.82 -3.82 -10.98
CA THR A 61 -4.72 -3.61 -9.82
C THR A 61 -3.96 -3.89 -8.53
N HIS A 62 -4.13 -3.00 -7.56
CA HIS A 62 -3.47 -3.04 -6.26
C HIS A 62 -4.48 -2.94 -5.12
N LEU A 63 -4.14 -3.59 -4.01
CA LEU A 63 -4.70 -3.32 -2.69
C LEU A 63 -3.60 -2.64 -1.86
N LEU A 64 -3.87 -1.44 -1.38
CA LEU A 64 -3.03 -0.72 -0.43
C LEU A 64 -3.65 -0.86 0.97
N LEU A 65 -2.81 -1.14 1.96
CA LEU A 65 -3.16 -1.11 3.38
C LEU A 65 -2.20 -0.15 4.08
N ILE A 66 -2.72 0.75 4.92
CA ILE A 66 -1.92 1.70 5.71
C ILE A 66 -2.47 1.73 7.12
N MET A 67 -1.57 1.68 8.11
CA MET A 67 -1.93 1.68 9.52
C MET A 67 -0.95 2.52 10.33
N THR A 68 -1.45 3.26 11.32
CA THR A 68 -0.64 4.04 12.27
C THR A 68 -1.41 4.30 13.56
N GLY A 69 -0.69 4.65 14.63
CA GLY A 69 -1.24 4.90 15.96
C GLY A 69 -1.43 3.61 16.77
N ASN A 70 -2.45 3.60 17.61
CA ASN A 70 -2.76 2.47 18.48
C ASN A 70 -3.60 1.41 17.76
N GLU A 71 -3.32 0.14 18.09
CA GLU A 71 -4.05 -1.01 17.54
C GLU A 71 -5.51 -1.00 17.98
N LYS A 72 -5.81 -0.50 19.18
CA LYS A 72 -7.16 -0.29 19.70
C LYS A 72 -7.24 1.09 20.33
N SER A 73 -8.42 1.69 20.27
CA SER A 73 -8.70 2.92 21.00
C SER A 73 -8.53 2.68 22.49
N GLU A 74 -8.09 3.73 23.19
CA GLU A 74 -7.87 3.71 24.64
C GLU A 74 -9.11 3.17 25.37
N ASN A 75 -8.87 2.19 26.23
CA ASN A 75 -9.91 1.58 27.05
C ASN A 75 -9.30 1.20 28.39
N TRP A 76 -10.01 1.44 29.48
CA TRP A 76 -9.54 1.20 30.86
C TRP A 76 -9.02 -0.23 31.11
N ASN A 77 -9.48 -1.19 30.31
CA ASN A 77 -9.14 -2.61 30.43
C ASN A 77 -8.17 -3.11 29.36
N ASN A 78 -7.60 -2.23 28.53
CA ASN A 78 -6.65 -2.61 27.48
C ASN A 78 -5.39 -1.77 27.60
N PRO A 79 -4.20 -2.37 27.76
CA PRO A 79 -2.97 -1.62 27.66
C PRO A 79 -2.83 -1.05 26.24
N ASP A 80 -2.33 0.18 26.15
CA ASP A 80 -2.02 0.80 24.86
C ASP A 80 -0.99 -0.05 24.12
N LYS A 81 -1.40 -0.60 22.99
CA LYS A 81 -0.52 -1.32 22.06
C LYS A 81 -0.44 -0.52 20.78
N THR A 82 0.73 0.01 20.48
CA THR A 82 1.02 0.71 19.22
C THR A 82 1.14 -0.30 18.08
N ILE A 83 0.62 0.06 16.91
CA ILE A 83 0.80 -0.72 15.68
C ILE A 83 2.29 -0.78 15.33
N ASP A 84 2.74 -1.98 14.98
CA ASP A 84 4.08 -2.26 14.51
C ASP A 84 4.06 -2.99 13.15
N PHE A 85 5.24 -3.29 12.62
CA PHE A 85 5.39 -4.03 11.36
C PHE A 85 4.66 -5.39 11.39
N TYR A 86 4.70 -6.09 12.52
CA TYR A 86 4.08 -7.40 12.67
C TYR A 86 2.56 -7.34 12.66
N SER A 87 1.98 -6.26 13.18
CA SER A 87 0.54 -5.99 13.13
C SER A 87 0.03 -5.94 11.68
N LEU A 88 0.77 -5.27 10.78
CA LEU A 88 0.41 -5.23 9.36
C LEU A 88 0.62 -6.60 8.69
N LYS A 89 1.70 -7.32 9.07
CA LYS A 89 1.97 -8.68 8.58
C LYS A 89 0.85 -9.66 8.93
N GLU A 90 0.31 -9.60 10.14
CA GLU A 90 -0.83 -10.44 10.57
C GLU A 90 -2.07 -10.20 9.71
N ILE A 91 -2.37 -8.95 9.38
CA ILE A 91 -3.51 -8.60 8.52
C ILE A 91 -3.31 -9.13 7.10
N VAL A 92 -2.11 -8.98 6.54
CA VAL A 92 -1.82 -9.51 5.19
C VAL A 92 -1.94 -11.02 5.16
N ASN A 93 -1.39 -11.73 6.16
CA ASN A 93 -1.55 -13.18 6.27
C ASN A 93 -3.02 -13.58 6.38
N SER A 94 -3.80 -12.87 7.21
CA SER A 94 -5.25 -13.12 7.34
C SER A 94 -5.99 -12.95 6.02
N ILE A 95 -5.63 -11.95 5.21
CA ILE A 95 -6.21 -11.75 3.88
C ILE A 95 -5.82 -12.90 2.93
N LEU A 96 -4.56 -13.31 2.92
CA LEU A 96 -4.09 -14.43 2.10
C LEU A 96 -4.81 -15.74 2.48
N ASP A 97 -5.00 -15.98 3.77
CA ASP A 97 -5.72 -17.14 4.29
C ASP A 97 -7.19 -17.13 3.85
N ILE A 98 -7.89 -15.99 3.96
CA ILE A 98 -9.27 -15.83 3.47
C ILE A 98 -9.36 -16.09 1.96
N LEU A 99 -8.37 -15.65 1.20
CA LEU A 99 -8.28 -15.90 -0.24
C LEU A 99 -7.78 -17.30 -0.59
N SER A 100 -7.47 -18.14 0.40
CA SER A 100 -6.90 -19.48 0.23
C SER A 100 -5.59 -19.49 -0.59
N ILE A 101 -4.80 -18.44 -0.47
CA ILE A 101 -3.51 -18.28 -1.13
C ILE A 101 -2.40 -18.79 -0.20
N SER A 102 -1.92 -20.01 -0.44
CA SER A 102 -0.87 -20.65 0.37
C SER A 102 0.47 -20.82 -0.36
N ASN A 103 0.50 -20.67 -1.69
CA ASN A 103 1.68 -20.92 -2.51
C ASN A 103 2.49 -19.64 -2.80
N TYR A 104 3.09 -19.06 -1.75
CA TYR A 104 3.97 -17.89 -1.87
C TYR A 104 5.32 -18.11 -1.16
N THR A 105 6.33 -17.35 -1.57
CA THR A 105 7.64 -17.29 -0.91
C THR A 105 7.84 -15.89 -0.35
N ILE A 106 8.28 -15.79 0.90
CA ILE A 106 8.61 -14.51 1.53
C ILE A 106 10.11 -14.23 1.34
N LYS A 107 10.45 -13.02 0.91
CA LYS A 107 11.82 -12.50 0.90
C LYS A 107 11.88 -11.15 1.61
N GLU A 108 13.04 -10.82 2.15
CA GLU A 108 13.30 -9.47 2.63
C GLU A 108 13.41 -8.52 1.44
N SER A 109 12.75 -7.36 1.54
CA SER A 109 12.75 -6.37 0.47
C SER A 109 14.06 -5.58 0.50
N SER A 110 14.67 -5.35 -0.67
CA SER A 110 15.95 -4.65 -0.81
C SER A 110 15.82 -3.15 -1.12
N GLU A 111 14.60 -2.58 -1.04
CA GLU A 111 14.37 -1.18 -1.35
C GLU A 111 14.84 -0.24 -0.22
N ASN A 112 15.82 0.61 -0.53
CA ASN A 112 16.50 1.55 0.39
C ASN A 112 15.62 2.69 0.96
N THR A 113 14.33 2.72 0.66
CA THR A 113 13.41 3.79 1.10
C THR A 113 12.65 3.44 2.38
N ARG A 114 12.85 2.22 2.91
CA ARG A 114 12.10 1.68 4.05
C ARG A 114 13.04 1.11 5.11
N GLU A 115 12.59 1.11 6.35
CA GLU A 115 13.33 0.54 7.49
C GLU A 115 13.19 -0.99 7.54
N TYR A 116 11.99 -1.50 7.24
CA TYR A 116 11.67 -2.92 7.13
C TYR A 116 10.80 -3.16 5.90
N GLY A 117 10.86 -4.36 5.32
CA GLY A 117 9.99 -4.73 4.20
C GLY A 117 10.05 -6.21 3.86
N LEU A 118 8.89 -6.78 3.54
CA LEU A 118 8.76 -8.17 3.09
C LEU A 118 8.04 -8.25 1.75
N ASP A 119 8.61 -9.00 0.82
CA ASP A 119 8.04 -9.30 -0.49
C ASP A 119 7.51 -10.74 -0.51
N TYR A 120 6.22 -10.86 -0.79
CA TYR A 120 5.50 -12.12 -0.96
C TYR A 120 5.38 -12.40 -2.45
N LEU A 121 6.08 -13.44 -2.90
CA LEU A 121 6.20 -13.81 -4.31
C LEU A 121 5.40 -15.08 -4.59
N MET A 122 4.38 -14.98 -5.44
CA MET A 122 3.66 -16.15 -5.96
C MET A 122 4.32 -16.66 -7.24
N LYS A 123 4.33 -17.99 -7.46
CA LYS A 123 4.74 -18.57 -8.76
C LYS A 123 3.75 -18.14 -9.84
N GLY A 124 4.04 -17.04 -10.56
CA GLY A 124 3.20 -16.54 -11.63
C GLY A 124 2.75 -15.08 -11.54
N SER A 125 3.60 -14.16 -11.08
CA SER A 125 3.55 -12.70 -11.36
C SER A 125 2.89 -11.76 -10.34
N THR A 126 2.47 -12.21 -9.15
CA THR A 126 1.89 -11.30 -8.14
C THR A 126 2.85 -11.06 -6.99
N ASN A 127 3.26 -9.80 -6.82
CA ASN A 127 4.07 -9.34 -5.70
C ASN A 127 3.13 -8.64 -4.70
N CYS A 128 2.98 -9.21 -3.51
CA CYS A 128 2.43 -8.47 -2.38
C CYS A 128 3.61 -8.00 -1.54
N ALA A 129 3.60 -6.74 -1.13
CA ALA A 129 4.74 -6.20 -0.41
C ALA A 129 4.25 -5.38 0.78
N ILE A 130 4.85 -5.67 1.92
CA ILE A 130 4.47 -5.16 3.24
C ILE A 130 5.55 -4.19 3.68
N TRP A 131 5.12 -3.01 4.13
CA TRP A 131 5.95 -1.86 4.45
C TRP A 131 5.64 -1.39 5.86
#